data_AF-A0A9E5HJ94-F1
#
_entry.id   AF-A0A9E5HJ94-F1
#
_cell.length_a   1.000
_cell.length_b   1.000
_cell.length_c   1.000
_cell.angle_alpha   90.00
_cell.angle_beta   90.00
_cell.angle_gamma   90.00
#
_symmetry.space_group_name_H-M   'P 1'
#
loop_
_entity.id
_entity.type
_entity.pdbx_description
1 polymer ?
#
loop_
_entity_poly.entity_id
_entity_poly.type
_entity_poly.pdbx_seq_one_letter_code
_entity_poly.pdbx_strand_id
1 'polypeptide(L)'
;MKEDFIVQGFNIPPHPKGVVLNGKTVLLEPLNVEKHSEDLFESNSLDIEGKNWAYLPYGPFDTLKSYQIWLEQEASKQDPTFFSIVRKLDDKA
;
A
#
# COMPACT_ATOMS: atom_id res chain seq x y z
N MET A 1 -16.40 -23.39 -27.47
CA MET A 1 -16.15 -22.85 -26.12
C MET A 1 -16.40 -23.98 -25.13
N LYS A 2 -15.42 -24.31 -24.28
CA LYS A 2 -15.60 -25.30 -23.22
C LYS A 2 -16.64 -24.75 -22.24
N GLU A 3 -17.53 -25.62 -21.79
CA GLU A 3 -18.63 -25.32 -20.86
C GLU A 3 -18.13 -24.52 -19.64
N ASP A 4 -18.83 -23.44 -19.33
CA ASP A 4 -18.55 -22.62 -18.15
C ASP A 4 -18.86 -23.45 -16.88
N PHE A 5 -17.84 -23.65 -16.04
CA PHE A 5 -17.99 -24.38 -14.79
C PHE A 5 -18.61 -23.48 -13.71
N ILE A 6 -19.79 -23.85 -13.23
CA ILE A 6 -20.44 -23.17 -12.10
C ILE A 6 -19.83 -23.69 -10.79
N VAL A 7 -19.24 -22.78 -10.01
CA VAL A 7 -18.78 -23.08 -8.64
C VAL A 7 -19.98 -22.98 -7.70
N GLN A 8 -20.52 -24.13 -7.28
CA GLN A 8 -21.60 -24.16 -6.28
C GLN A 8 -21.10 -23.68 -4.93
N GLY A 9 -21.92 -22.86 -4.24
CA GLY A 9 -21.61 -22.35 -2.90
C GLY A 9 -20.59 -21.23 -2.85
N PHE A 10 -20.25 -20.59 -3.99
CA PHE A 10 -19.43 -19.39 -3.99
C PHE A 10 -20.08 -18.28 -3.16
N ASN A 11 -19.29 -17.66 -2.27
CA ASN A 11 -19.68 -16.49 -1.51
C ASN A 11 -18.64 -15.39 -1.73
N ILE A 12 -19.11 -14.15 -1.92
CA ILE A 12 -18.23 -13.01 -2.15
C ILE A 12 -17.46 -12.74 -0.85
N PRO A 13 -16.12 -12.71 -0.88
CA PRO A 13 -15.34 -12.40 0.31
C PRO A 13 -15.60 -10.95 0.76
N PRO A 14 -15.52 -10.66 2.07
CA PRO A 14 -15.63 -9.30 2.55
C PRO A 14 -14.48 -8.44 2.02
N HIS A 15 -14.76 -7.17 1.76
CA HIS A 15 -13.76 -6.21 1.32
C HIS A 15 -12.67 -6.01 2.40
N PRO A 16 -11.37 -5.93 2.04
CA PRO A 16 -10.28 -5.84 3.03
C PRO A 16 -10.14 -4.47 3.72
N LYS A 17 -11.11 -3.56 3.54
CA LYS A 17 -10.99 -2.17 4.02
C LYS A 17 -11.05 -2.14 5.54
N GLY A 18 -10.09 -1.46 6.16
CA GLY A 18 -10.01 -1.32 7.62
C GLY A 18 -9.40 -2.52 8.34
N VAL A 19 -8.97 -3.57 7.62
CA VAL A 19 -8.26 -4.70 8.21
C VAL A 19 -6.93 -4.23 8.80
N VAL A 20 -6.51 -4.84 9.92
CA VAL A 20 -5.18 -4.70 10.50
C VAL A 20 -4.61 -6.09 10.70
N LEU A 21 -3.39 -6.34 10.20
CA LEU A 21 -2.71 -7.63 10.32
C LEU A 21 -1.49 -7.49 11.23
N ASN A 22 -1.59 -8.11 12.41
CA ASN A 22 -0.57 -8.01 13.45
C ASN A 22 0.43 -9.18 13.36
N GLY A 23 1.57 -8.95 12.72
CA GLY A 23 2.63 -9.95 12.55
C GLY A 23 3.63 -9.98 13.72
N LYS A 24 4.66 -10.83 13.60
CA LYS A 24 5.73 -10.90 14.61
C LYS A 24 6.65 -9.67 14.58
N THR A 25 7.02 -9.21 13.39
CA THR A 25 8.00 -8.13 13.17
C THR A 25 7.39 -6.86 12.58
N VAL A 26 6.21 -6.97 11.97
CA VAL A 26 5.51 -5.86 11.31
C VAL A 26 4.03 -5.83 11.67
N LEU A 27 3.43 -4.66 11.56
CA LEU A 27 2.00 -4.41 11.55
C LEU A 27 1.62 -3.93 10.14
N LEU A 28 0.64 -4.57 9.51
CA LEU A 28 0.01 -4.02 8.32
C LEU A 28 -1.27 -3.30 8.77
N GLU A 29 -1.35 -2.01 8.51
CA GLU A 29 -2.51 -1.19 8.84
C GLU A 29 -2.93 -0.35 7.63
N PRO A 30 -4.19 0.13 7.55
CA PRO A 30 -4.64 0.97 6.44
C PRO A 30 -3.73 2.17 6.28
N LEU A 31 -3.37 2.49 5.03
CA LEU A 31 -2.56 3.66 4.72
C LEU A 31 -3.22 4.93 5.30
N ASN A 32 -2.47 5.66 6.11
CA ASN A 32 -2.81 6.97 6.66
C ASN A 32 -1.70 7.93 6.23
N VAL A 33 -2.02 8.87 5.35
CA VAL A 33 -1.02 9.77 4.75
C VAL A 33 -0.34 10.64 5.81
N GLU A 34 -1.11 11.19 6.76
CA GLU A 34 -0.57 12.03 7.83
C GLU A 34 0.41 11.25 8.71
N LYS A 35 0.09 9.99 9.02
CA LYS A 35 0.93 9.14 9.88
C LYS A 35 2.15 8.56 9.15
N HIS A 36 2.01 8.18 7.88
CA HIS A 36 2.97 7.29 7.21
C HIS A 36 3.82 7.96 6.14
N SER A 37 3.40 9.11 5.60
CA SER A 37 4.01 9.65 4.38
C SER A 37 5.49 10.01 4.54
N GLU A 38 5.90 10.52 5.70
CA GLU A 38 7.31 10.88 5.96
C GLU A 38 8.23 9.66 5.97
N ASP A 39 7.90 8.63 6.77
CA ASP A 39 8.68 7.39 6.84
C ASP A 39 8.73 6.66 5.48
N LEU A 40 7.58 6.56 4.80
CA LEU A 40 7.50 5.93 3.48
C LEU A 40 8.34 6.68 2.44
N PHE A 41 8.31 8.02 2.47
CA PHE A 41 9.11 8.83 1.57
C PHE A 41 10.61 8.70 1.88
N GLU A 42 11.00 8.75 3.16
CA GLU A 42 12.39 8.54 3.60
C GLU A 42 12.91 7.17 3.13
N SER A 43 12.14 6.11 3.36
CA SER A 43 12.47 4.74 2.97
C SER A 43 12.65 4.60 1.45
N ASN A 44 11.71 5.13 0.67
CA ASN A 44 11.78 5.08 -0.79
C ASN A 44 12.90 5.95 -1.38
N SER A 45 13.28 7.04 -0.70
CA SER A 45 14.35 7.94 -1.13
C SER A 45 15.76 7.35 -0.93
N LEU A 46 15.89 6.24 -0.20
CA LEU A 46 17.17 5.51 -0.08
C LEU A 46 17.64 4.94 -1.42
N ASP A 47 16.71 4.70 -2.35
CA ASP A 47 17.02 4.25 -3.72
C ASP A 47 17.32 5.44 -4.64
N ILE A 48 18.56 5.89 -4.59
CA ILE A 48 19.06 7.03 -5.40
C ILE A 48 19.01 6.73 -6.91
N GLU A 49 19.08 5.46 -7.32
CA GLU A 49 19.04 5.08 -8.73
C GLU A 49 17.60 4.94 -9.27
N GLY A 50 16.59 5.02 -8.40
CA GLY A 50 15.16 4.94 -8.77
C GLY A 50 14.71 3.57 -9.29
N LYS A 51 15.46 2.50 -9.03
CA LYS A 51 15.16 1.13 -9.46
C LYS A 51 13.85 0.58 -8.90
N ASN A 52 13.44 1.01 -7.71
CA ASN A 52 12.16 0.67 -7.08
C ASN A 52 10.97 1.02 -7.98
N TRP A 53 11.12 2.04 -8.83
CA TRP A 53 10.06 2.58 -9.69
C TRP A 53 10.12 2.05 -11.13
N ALA A 54 11.16 1.31 -11.51
CA ALA A 54 11.44 0.94 -12.90
C ALA A 54 10.29 0.19 -13.62
N TYR A 55 9.41 -0.46 -12.86
CA TYR A 55 8.27 -1.22 -13.37
C TYR A 55 6.93 -0.78 -12.80
N LEU A 56 6.89 0.37 -12.10
CA LEU A 56 5.65 0.96 -11.57
C LEU A 56 5.16 2.05 -12.53
N PRO A 57 3.84 2.20 -12.72
CA PRO A 57 3.28 3.22 -13.62
C PRO A 57 3.30 4.64 -13.02
N TYR A 58 3.95 4.80 -11.86
CA TYR A 58 4.03 6.04 -11.08
C TYR A 58 5.39 6.13 -10.39
N GLY A 59 5.70 7.32 -9.88
CA GLY A 59 7.01 7.63 -9.33
C GLY A 59 8.08 7.82 -10.43
N PRO A 60 9.34 8.05 -10.03
CA PRO A 60 9.76 8.42 -8.67
C PRO A 60 9.15 9.76 -8.23
N PHE A 61 9.31 10.10 -6.94
CA PHE A 61 8.84 11.36 -6.39
C PHE A 61 10.03 12.14 -5.82
N ASP A 62 10.25 13.35 -6.30
CA ASP A 62 11.41 14.16 -5.90
C ASP A 62 11.22 14.85 -4.54
N THR A 63 9.97 14.99 -4.10
CA THR A 63 9.63 15.70 -2.85
C THR A 63 8.56 14.97 -2.07
N LEU A 64 8.62 15.09 -0.74
CA LEU A 64 7.57 14.62 0.16
C LEU A 64 6.19 15.16 -0.24
N LYS A 65 6.11 16.42 -0.70
CA LYS A 65 4.84 17.01 -1.11
C LYS A 65 4.23 16.31 -2.32
N SER A 66 5.05 16.01 -3.35
CA SER A 66 4.58 15.25 -4.52
C SER A 66 4.16 13.82 -4.15
N TYR A 67 4.86 13.20 -3.19
CA TYR A 67 4.55 11.88 -2.66
C TYR A 67 3.21 11.86 -1.90
N GLN A 68 2.99 12.84 -1.02
CA GLN A 68 1.75 13.00 -0.25
C GLN A 68 0.54 13.20 -1.17
N ILE A 69 0.65 14.04 -2.21
CA ILE A 69 -0.45 14.25 -3.17
C ILE A 69 -0.84 12.93 -3.84
N TRP A 70 0.14 12.12 -4.24
CA TRP A 70 -0.13 10.81 -4.81
C TRP A 70 -0.75 9.84 -3.79
N LEU A 71 -0.19 9.76 -2.58
CA LEU A 71 -0.74 8.92 -1.52
C LEU A 71 -2.19 9.29 -1.16
N GLU A 72 -2.53 10.58 -1.10
CA GLU A 72 -3.91 11.05 -0.85
C GLU A 72 -4.87 10.56 -1.93
N GLN A 73 -4.46 10.64 -3.20
CA GLN A 73 -5.25 10.14 -4.32
C GLN A 73 -5.45 8.62 -4.24
N GLU A 74 -4.38 7.86 -3.98
CA GLU A 74 -4.45 6.41 -3.87
C GLU A 74 -5.24 5.94 -2.63
N ALA A 75 -5.03 6.57 -1.48
CA ALA A 75 -5.74 6.25 -0.24
C ALA A 75 -7.26 6.53 -0.30
N SER A 76 -7.68 7.42 -1.21
CA SER A 76 -9.11 7.71 -1.42
C SER A 76 -9.85 6.62 -2.20
N LYS A 77 -9.12 5.73 -2.91
CA LYS A 77 -9.71 4.66 -3.71
C LYS A 77 -10.22 3.53 -2.81
N GLN A 78 -11.19 2.78 -3.33
CA GLN A 78 -11.64 1.54 -2.69
C GLN A 78 -10.81 0.34 -3.18
N ASP A 79 -10.41 0.38 -4.45
CA ASP A 79 -9.55 -0.61 -5.09
C ASP A 79 -8.50 0.12 -5.94
N PRO A 80 -7.19 -0.03 -5.66
CA PRO A 80 -6.61 -0.86 -4.59
C PRO A 80 -6.88 -0.32 -3.18
N THR A 81 -6.87 -1.22 -2.18
CA THR A 81 -6.77 -0.85 -0.76
C THR A 81 -5.31 -0.94 -0.34
N PHE A 82 -4.67 0.21 -0.10
CA PHE A 82 -3.29 0.27 0.36
C PHE A 82 -3.16 0.03 1.86
N PHE A 83 -2.08 -0.66 2.24
CA PHE A 83 -1.63 -0.85 3.62
C PHE A 83 -0.22 -0.29 3.74
N SER A 84 0.09 0.29 4.90
CA SER A 84 1.46 0.62 5.29
C SER A 84 2.09 -0.54 6.04
N ILE A 85 3.38 -0.78 5.81
CA ILE A 85 4.15 -1.83 6.47
C ILE A 85 4.91 -1.20 7.64
N VAL A 86 4.32 -1.21 8.83
CA VAL A 86 4.94 -0.59 10.01
C VAL A 86 5.86 -1.59 10.72
N ARG A 87 7.14 -1.23 10.86
CA ARG A 87 8.13 -2.04 11.60
C ARG A 87 7.88 -1.86 13.10
N LYS A 88 7.73 -2.97 13.83
CA LYS A 88 7.50 -2.92 15.28
C LYS A 88 8.72 -2.52 16.11
N LEU A 89 9.90 -2.49 15.49
CA LEU A 89 11.14 -2.17 16.19
C LEU A 89 11.19 -0.68 16.59
N ASP A 90 10.66 0.18 15.72
CA ASP A 90 10.76 1.64 15.83
C ASP A 90 9.48 2.38 15.38
N ASP A 91 8.39 1.64 15.13
CA ASP A 91 7.09 2.12 14.69
C ASP A 91 7.10 2.93 13.38
N LYS A 92 8.18 2.82 12.59
CA LYS A 92 8.28 3.46 11.28
C LYS A 92 7.59 2.66 10.19
N ALA A 93 6.87 3.36 9.31
CA ALA A 93 6.27 2.79 8.09
C ALA A 93 7.32 2.47 7.00
#